data_AF-A0AAV6N801-F1
#
_entry.id   AF-A0AAV6N801-F1
#
_cell.length_a   1.000
_cell.length_b   1.000
_cell.length_c   1.000
_cell.angle_alpha   90.00
_cell.angle_beta   90.00
_cell.angle_gamma   90.00
#
_symmetry.space_group_name_H-M   'P 1'
#
loop_
_entity.id
_entity.type
_entity.pdbx_description
1 polymer ?
#
loop_
_entity_poly.entity_id
_entity_poly.type
_entity_poly.pdbx_seq_one_letter_code
_entity_poly.pdbx_strand_id
1 'polypeptide(L)'
;MMRKFTKNPRGITLLQRMGTGIVVHAVIMFVSALVERRRLAAAREHGVVESGGQVPLSIFILMPQFILMGIADAFVEVTKIEFFYDQAPESMKSIGASYSSTSIGIENFLSSVLLKTVSNITSRNARKGWILNNLNESHLDYYYDLFTVLNYLNFIFFLVVSKYYVYKAELSDSIKLLTEEFEGE
;
A
#
# COMPACT_ATOMS: atom_id res chain seq x y z
N MET A 1 -10.30 -26.93 0.51
CA MET A 1 -9.22 -27.41 1.41
C MET A 1 -8.98 -26.48 2.61
N MET A 2 -8.81 -25.16 2.46
CA MET A 2 -8.50 -24.25 3.58
C MET A 2 -9.59 -24.07 4.65
N ARG A 3 -10.87 -24.29 4.30
CA ARG A 3 -12.01 -24.20 5.24
C ARG A 3 -11.93 -25.18 6.43
N LYS A 4 -11.17 -26.28 6.27
CA LYS A 4 -11.02 -27.33 7.29
C LYS A 4 -9.98 -27.00 8.37
N PHE A 5 -9.08 -26.04 8.12
CA PHE A 5 -7.98 -25.72 9.04
C PHE A 5 -8.24 -24.45 9.87
N THR A 6 -8.97 -23.46 9.35
CA THR A 6 -9.14 -22.16 10.04
C THR A 6 -10.46 -22.00 10.79
N LYS A 7 -11.38 -23.00 10.75
CA LYS A 7 -12.76 -22.92 11.28
C LYS A 7 -13.55 -21.66 10.86
N ASN A 8 -13.05 -20.88 9.90
CA ASN A 8 -13.66 -19.67 9.40
C ASN A 8 -14.43 -20.00 8.11
N PRO A 9 -15.73 -19.65 7.98
CA PRO A 9 -16.51 -19.91 6.78
C PRO A 9 -15.91 -19.30 5.50
N ARG A 10 -15.04 -18.28 5.61
CA ARG A 10 -14.34 -17.60 4.50
C ARG A 10 -12.92 -18.13 4.19
N GLY A 11 -12.36 -19.04 5.00
CA GLY A 11 -11.04 -19.64 4.75
C GLY A 11 -9.84 -18.78 5.15
N ILE A 12 -9.67 -17.58 4.58
CA ILE A 12 -8.65 -16.56 4.93
C ILE A 12 -9.34 -15.37 5.62
N THR A 13 -8.75 -14.80 6.66
CA THR A 13 -9.33 -13.60 7.31
C THR A 13 -9.13 -12.34 6.45
N LEU A 14 -10.02 -11.36 6.55
CA LEU A 14 -9.88 -10.10 5.81
C LEU A 14 -8.54 -9.39 6.13
N LEU A 15 -8.09 -9.43 7.38
CA LEU A 15 -6.80 -8.84 7.75
C LEU A 15 -5.61 -9.58 7.13
N GLN A 16 -5.67 -10.92 7.01
CA GLN A 16 -4.63 -11.68 6.31
C GLN A 16 -4.58 -11.35 4.83
N ARG A 17 -5.74 -11.28 4.16
CA ARG A 17 -5.84 -10.94 2.74
C ARG A 17 -5.34 -9.52 2.48
N MET A 18 -5.72 -8.56 3.32
CA MET A 18 -5.20 -7.19 3.27
C MET A 18 -3.69 -7.15 3.50
N GLY A 19 -3.18 -7.88 4.51
CA GLY A 19 -1.76 -7.99 4.80
C GLY A 19 -0.94 -8.54 3.62
N THR A 20 -1.46 -9.54 2.90
CA THR A 20 -0.77 -10.06 1.71
C THR A 20 -0.60 -8.98 0.64
N GLY A 21 -1.62 -8.17 0.38
CA GLY A 21 -1.53 -7.08 -0.59
C GLY A 21 -0.55 -5.98 -0.16
N ILE A 22 -0.52 -5.63 1.14
CA ILE A 22 0.45 -4.65 1.68
C ILE A 22 1.90 -5.12 1.48
N VAL A 23 2.19 -6.42 1.69
CA VAL A 23 3.51 -6.99 1.40
C VAL A 23 3.86 -6.86 -0.09
N VAL A 24 2.89 -7.14 -0.97
CA VAL A 24 3.12 -6.99 -2.42
C VAL A 24 3.37 -5.53 -2.80
N HIS A 25 2.70 -4.54 -2.18
CA HIS A 25 3.03 -3.11 -2.38
C HIS A 25 4.47 -2.76 -1.98
N ALA A 26 5.00 -3.33 -0.90
CA ALA A 26 6.41 -3.14 -0.56
C ALA A 26 7.34 -3.70 -1.66
N VAL A 27 7.01 -4.87 -2.21
CA VAL A 27 7.76 -5.47 -3.33
C VAL A 27 7.65 -4.62 -4.60
N ILE A 28 6.47 -4.05 -4.91
CA ILE A 28 6.25 -3.17 -6.06
C ILE A 28 7.17 -1.96 -6.01
N MET A 29 7.29 -1.30 -4.86
CA MET A 29 8.15 -0.12 -4.70
C MET A 29 9.62 -0.48 -4.87
N PHE A 30 10.04 -1.63 -4.32
CA PHE A 30 11.40 -2.13 -4.51
C PHE A 30 11.70 -2.44 -5.98
N VAL A 31 10.81 -3.14 -6.68
CA VAL A 31 10.92 -3.42 -8.12
C VAL A 31 10.97 -2.13 -8.93
N SER A 32 10.14 -1.13 -8.58
CA SER A 32 10.12 0.17 -9.24
C SER A 32 11.45 0.91 -9.09
N ALA A 33 12.07 0.86 -7.90
CA ALA A 33 13.41 1.41 -7.69
C ALA A 33 14.46 0.73 -8.58
N LEU A 34 14.41 -0.60 -8.73
CA LEU A 34 15.33 -1.34 -9.61
C LEU A 34 15.13 -1.00 -11.09
N VAL A 35 13.88 -0.93 -11.53
CA VAL A 35 13.52 -0.54 -12.90
C VAL A 35 14.01 0.88 -13.20
N GLU A 36 13.86 1.81 -12.26
CA GLU A 36 14.32 3.18 -12.44
C GLU A 36 15.84 3.27 -12.49
N ARG A 37 16.56 2.53 -11.64
CA ARG A 37 18.04 2.43 -11.73
C ARG A 37 18.49 1.93 -13.10
N ARG A 38 17.79 0.94 -13.68
CA ARG A 38 18.06 0.43 -15.04
C ARG A 38 17.81 1.49 -16.11
N ARG A 39 16.70 2.24 -16.00
CA ARG A 39 16.36 3.34 -16.92
C ARG A 39 17.40 4.46 -16.86
N LEU A 40 17.81 4.86 -15.65
CA LEU A 40 18.84 5.88 -15.43
C LEU A 40 20.22 5.45 -15.94
N ALA A 41 20.58 4.18 -15.78
CA ALA A 41 21.83 3.63 -16.34
C ALA A 41 21.85 3.75 -17.87
N ALA A 42 20.77 3.34 -18.54
CA ALA A 42 20.65 3.47 -19.98
C ALA A 42 20.64 4.93 -20.45
N ALA A 43 20.04 5.84 -19.69
CA ALA A 43 20.09 7.27 -20.00
C ALA A 43 21.54 7.81 -20.00
N ARG A 44 22.37 7.34 -19.06
CA ARG A 44 23.80 7.68 -18.98
C ARG A 44 24.59 7.09 -20.14
N GLU A 45 24.38 5.80 -20.44
CA GLU A 45 25.07 5.10 -21.54
C GLU A 45 24.81 5.74 -22.91
N HIS A 46 23.60 6.25 -23.12
CA HIS A 46 23.21 6.90 -24.38
C HIS A 46 23.42 8.43 -24.38
N GLY A 47 23.99 8.99 -23.30
CA GLY A 47 24.32 10.42 -23.22
C GLY A 47 23.10 11.35 -23.21
N VAL A 48 21.90 10.87 -22.84
CA VAL A 48 20.65 11.66 -22.85
C VAL A 48 20.30 12.27 -21.49
N VAL A 49 21.23 12.24 -20.53
CA VAL A 49 21.02 12.77 -19.18
C VAL A 49 20.80 14.28 -19.21
N GLU A 50 21.74 15.05 -19.77
CA GLU A 50 21.66 16.52 -19.77
C GLU A 50 20.62 17.06 -20.75
N SER A 51 20.45 16.39 -21.90
CA SER A 51 19.49 16.81 -22.92
C SER A 51 18.03 16.55 -22.53
N GLY A 52 17.79 15.71 -21.51
CA GLY A 52 16.43 15.25 -21.16
C GLY A 52 15.77 14.45 -22.28
N GLY A 53 16.55 13.94 -23.23
CA GLY A 53 16.07 13.22 -24.40
C GLY A 53 15.41 11.89 -24.06
N GLN A 54 14.73 11.30 -25.05
CA GLN A 54 14.10 10.00 -24.88
C GLN A 54 15.17 8.93 -24.59
N VAL A 55 15.00 8.21 -23.47
CA VAL A 55 15.83 7.04 -23.17
C VAL A 55 15.42 5.91 -24.11
N PRO A 56 16.35 5.27 -24.85
CA PRO A 56 16.05 4.21 -25.81
C PRO A 56 15.77 2.88 -25.08
N LEU A 57 14.72 2.87 -24.27
CA LEU A 57 14.17 1.68 -23.63
C LEU A 57 12.75 1.43 -24.09
N SER A 58 12.41 0.15 -24.19
CA SER A 58 11.02 -0.24 -24.35
C SER A 58 10.22 0.08 -23.08
N ILE A 59 8.99 0.56 -23.26
CA ILE A 59 8.03 0.79 -22.18
C ILE A 59 7.73 -0.48 -21.36
N PHE A 60 7.95 -1.67 -21.94
CA PHE A 60 7.77 -2.94 -21.27
C PHE A 60 8.66 -3.13 -20.04
N ILE A 61 9.72 -2.31 -19.85
CA ILE A 61 10.46 -2.31 -18.58
C ILE A 61 9.57 -1.97 -17.37
N LEU A 62 8.45 -1.27 -17.59
CA LEU A 62 7.50 -0.94 -16.52
C LEU A 62 6.51 -2.07 -16.19
N MET A 63 6.47 -3.11 -17.02
CA MET A 63 5.52 -4.22 -16.88
C MET A 63 5.58 -4.91 -15.51
N PRO A 64 6.77 -5.20 -14.92
CA PRO A 64 6.85 -5.92 -13.66
C PRO A 64 6.09 -5.22 -12.52
N GLN A 65 6.30 -3.91 -12.34
CA GLN A 65 5.63 -3.18 -11.26
C GLN A 65 4.12 -3.03 -11.49
N PHE A 66 3.66 -2.87 -12.74
CA PHE A 66 2.23 -2.72 -13.03
C PHE A 66 1.44 -4.03 -12.91
N ILE A 67 2.04 -5.16 -13.31
CA ILE A 67 1.42 -6.48 -13.09
C ILE A 67 1.28 -6.74 -11.59
N LEU A 68 2.35 -6.49 -10.83
CA LEU A 68 2.31 -6.66 -9.38
C LEU A 68 1.29 -5.72 -8.74
N MET A 69 1.19 -4.46 -9.19
CA MET A 69 0.20 -3.49 -8.70
C MET A 69 -1.22 -4.02 -8.85
N GLY A 70 -1.60 -4.52 -10.02
CA GLY A 70 -2.93 -5.07 -10.25
C GLY A 70 -3.25 -6.26 -9.33
N ILE A 71 -2.25 -7.09 -9.02
CA ILE A 71 -2.40 -8.19 -8.05
C ILE A 71 -2.60 -7.60 -6.65
N ALA A 72 -1.74 -6.67 -6.21
CA ALA A 72 -1.80 -6.07 -4.89
C ALA A 72 -3.15 -5.41 -4.62
N ASP A 73 -3.64 -4.60 -5.56
CA ASP A 73 -4.91 -3.88 -5.44
C ASP A 73 -6.10 -4.84 -5.34
N ALA A 74 -6.08 -5.96 -6.06
CA ALA A 74 -7.11 -7.00 -5.95
C ALA A 74 -7.16 -7.67 -4.56
N PHE A 75 -6.05 -7.65 -3.83
CA PHE A 75 -5.96 -8.10 -2.45
C PHE A 75 -6.31 -7.00 -1.45
N VAL A 76 -5.79 -5.77 -1.60
CA VAL A 76 -6.01 -4.69 -0.62
C VAL A 76 -7.35 -4.00 -0.80
N GLU A 77 -7.64 -3.46 -1.98
CA GLU A 77 -8.78 -2.56 -2.19
C GLU A 77 -10.12 -3.27 -2.03
N VAL A 78 -10.25 -4.45 -2.63
CA VAL A 78 -11.45 -5.29 -2.50
C VAL A 78 -11.70 -5.65 -1.03
N THR A 79 -10.64 -6.05 -0.32
CA THR A 79 -10.72 -6.46 1.08
C THR A 79 -10.98 -5.29 2.01
N LYS A 80 -10.45 -4.10 1.71
CA LYS A 80 -10.66 -2.86 2.48
C LYS A 80 -12.13 -2.47 2.49
N ILE A 81 -12.76 -2.45 1.32
CA ILE A 81 -14.20 -2.14 1.20
C ILE A 81 -15.04 -3.18 1.94
N GLU A 82 -14.75 -4.47 1.75
CA GLU A 82 -15.44 -5.57 2.45
C GLU A 82 -15.28 -5.46 3.98
N PHE A 83 -14.08 -5.15 4.44
CA PHE A 83 -13.79 -4.98 5.86
C PHE A 83 -14.57 -3.82 6.49
N PHE A 84 -14.55 -2.63 5.87
CA PHE A 84 -15.29 -1.49 6.39
C PHE A 84 -16.80 -1.71 6.39
N TYR A 85 -17.32 -2.43 5.40
CA TYR A 85 -18.74 -2.76 5.34
C TYR A 85 -19.14 -3.78 6.42
N ASP A 86 -18.35 -4.85 6.59
CA ASP A 86 -18.67 -5.95 7.50
C ASP A 86 -18.46 -5.60 8.98
N GLN A 87 -17.44 -4.79 9.27
CA GLN A 87 -17.11 -4.40 10.64
C GLN A 87 -17.93 -3.20 11.13
N ALA A 88 -18.60 -2.47 10.23
CA ALA A 88 -19.48 -1.39 10.63
C ALA A 88 -20.74 -1.90 11.39
N PRO A 89 -21.27 -1.10 12.34
CA PRO A 89 -22.64 -1.28 12.84
C PRO A 89 -23.66 -1.25 11.69
N GLU A 90 -24.78 -1.94 11.82
CA GLU A 90 -25.77 -2.08 10.73
C GLU A 90 -26.30 -0.73 10.23
N SER A 91 -26.53 0.22 11.14
CA SER A 91 -26.97 1.58 10.82
C SER A 91 -25.89 2.45 10.15
N MET A 92 -24.62 2.01 10.13
CA MET A 92 -23.48 2.81 9.66
C MET A 92 -22.72 2.18 8.49
N LYS A 93 -23.25 1.12 7.86
CA LYS A 93 -22.57 0.45 6.74
C LYS A 93 -22.25 1.40 5.57
N SER A 94 -23.17 2.32 5.25
CA SER A 94 -22.95 3.36 4.22
C SER A 94 -21.84 4.35 4.61
N ILE A 95 -21.72 4.67 5.91
CA ILE A 95 -20.64 5.52 6.44
C ILE A 95 -19.31 4.78 6.35
N GLY A 96 -19.27 3.48 6.64
CA GLY A 96 -18.07 2.63 6.45
C GLY A 96 -17.58 2.62 4.99
N ALA A 97 -18.47 2.47 4.03
CA ALA A 97 -18.12 2.56 2.61
C ALA A 97 -17.61 3.97 2.23
N SER A 98 -18.26 5.02 2.72
CA SER A 98 -17.84 6.42 2.48
C SER A 98 -16.46 6.71 3.08
N TYR A 99 -16.13 6.13 4.24
CA TYR A 99 -14.83 6.26 4.88
C TYR A 99 -13.69 5.68 4.01
N SER A 100 -13.94 4.55 3.33
CA SER A 100 -12.99 3.98 2.37
C SER A 100 -12.67 4.97 1.24
N SER A 101 -13.69 5.61 0.66
CA SER A 101 -13.51 6.60 -0.41
C SER A 101 -12.78 7.86 0.08
N THR A 102 -13.13 8.36 1.27
CA THR A 102 -12.44 9.51 1.88
C THR A 102 -10.97 9.21 2.18
N SER A 103 -10.65 7.97 2.55
CA SER A 103 -9.27 7.53 2.78
C SER A 103 -8.41 7.68 1.52
N ILE A 104 -8.95 7.42 0.33
CA ILE A 104 -8.28 7.65 -0.96
C ILE A 104 -7.99 9.15 -1.18
N GLY A 105 -8.92 10.02 -0.78
CA GLY A 105 -8.71 11.48 -0.83
C GLY A 105 -7.56 11.92 0.08
N ILE A 106 -7.53 11.41 1.31
CA ILE A 106 -6.46 11.67 2.28
C ILE A 106 -5.11 11.16 1.76
N GLU A 107 -5.08 9.97 1.16
CA GLU A 107 -3.89 9.37 0.55
C GLU A 107 -3.29 10.27 -0.55
N ASN A 108 -4.12 10.80 -1.45
CA ASN A 108 -3.66 11.72 -2.50
C ASN A 108 -3.06 13.01 -1.93
N PHE A 109 -3.66 13.55 -0.87
CA PHE A 109 -3.13 14.72 -0.18
C PHE A 109 -1.79 14.40 0.51
N LEU A 110 -1.71 13.29 1.24
CA LEU A 110 -0.48 12.83 1.88
C LEU A 110 0.63 12.60 0.86
N SER A 111 0.32 12.02 -0.29
CA SER A 111 1.27 11.80 -1.38
C SER A 111 1.86 13.12 -1.89
N SER A 112 1.01 14.14 -2.06
CA SER A 112 1.45 15.48 -2.47
C SER A 112 2.32 16.17 -1.41
N VAL A 113 1.95 16.06 -0.13
CA VAL A 113 2.73 16.59 0.99
C VAL A 113 4.08 15.90 1.11
N LEU A 114 4.12 14.58 0.94
CA LEU A 114 5.34 13.79 0.98
C LEU A 114 6.29 14.20 -0.15
N LEU A 115 5.79 14.28 -1.38
CA LEU A 115 6.56 14.72 -2.54
C LEU A 115 7.15 16.12 -2.32
N LYS A 116 6.34 17.08 -1.87
CA LYS A 116 6.78 18.44 -1.57
C LYS A 116 7.85 18.45 -0.47
N THR A 117 7.65 17.68 0.59
CA THR A 117 8.59 17.57 1.71
C THR A 117 9.92 16.99 1.25
N VAL A 118 9.91 15.89 0.51
CA VAL A 118 11.13 15.25 0.00
C VAL A 118 11.85 16.17 -0.99
N SER A 119 11.12 16.80 -1.92
CA SER A 119 11.70 17.78 -2.85
C SER A 119 12.39 18.92 -2.10
N ASN A 120 11.73 19.50 -1.08
CA ASN A 120 12.30 20.57 -0.26
C ASN A 120 13.51 20.12 0.56
N ILE A 121 13.48 18.93 1.17
CA ILE A 121 14.58 18.42 2.00
C ILE A 121 15.80 18.08 1.13
N THR A 122 15.58 17.46 -0.03
CA THR A 122 16.66 16.95 -0.88
C THR A 122 17.32 18.04 -1.72
N SER A 123 16.61 19.15 -2.00
CA SER A 123 17.15 20.34 -2.67
C SER A 123 17.83 21.35 -1.74
N ARG A 124 17.85 21.11 -0.42
CA ARG A 124 18.55 21.98 0.54
C ARG A 124 20.05 22.00 0.28
N ASN A 125 20.68 23.15 0.52
CA ASN A 125 22.13 23.39 0.42
C ASN A 125 22.72 23.33 -1.00
N ALA A 126 21.99 23.86 -2.00
CA ALA A 126 22.45 23.97 -3.39
C ALA A 126 22.82 22.63 -4.06
N ARG A 127 22.34 21.50 -3.53
CA ARG A 127 22.46 20.19 -4.16
C ARG A 127 21.32 19.98 -5.15
N LYS A 128 21.57 19.23 -6.23
CA LYS A 128 20.52 18.73 -7.11
C LYS A 128 19.60 17.82 -6.28
N GLY A 129 18.34 18.21 -6.11
CA GLY A 129 17.34 17.43 -5.39
C GLY A 129 17.01 16.11 -6.12
N TRP A 130 16.29 15.21 -5.47
CA TRP A 130 15.95 13.91 -6.07
C TRP A 130 14.90 14.02 -7.18
N ILE A 131 14.03 15.02 -7.12
CA ILE A 131 12.92 15.23 -8.05
C ILE A 131 13.19 16.53 -8.81
N LEU A 132 13.53 16.41 -10.09
CA LEU A 132 13.83 17.52 -10.99
C LEU A 132 12.86 17.51 -12.18
N ASN A 133 12.81 18.61 -12.95
CA ASN A 133 12.04 18.66 -14.20
C ASN A 133 12.61 17.72 -15.26
N ASN A 134 13.93 17.53 -15.26
CA ASN A 134 14.60 16.56 -16.11
C ASN A 134 14.60 15.19 -15.41
N LEU A 135 13.79 14.27 -15.93
CA LEU A 135 13.66 12.91 -15.39
C LEU A 135 14.95 12.09 -15.49
N ASN A 136 15.78 12.34 -16.51
CA ASN A 136 17.02 11.59 -16.71
C ASN A 136 18.14 12.03 -15.75
N GLU A 137 18.01 13.24 -15.21
CA GLU A 137 18.89 13.81 -14.19
C GLU A 137 18.34 13.60 -12.76
N SER A 138 17.05 13.29 -12.64
CA SER A 138 16.40 13.00 -11.37
C SER A 138 16.85 11.67 -10.77
N HIS A 139 16.73 11.56 -9.45
CA HIS A 139 16.96 10.35 -8.68
C HIS A 139 15.65 9.81 -8.12
N LEU A 140 14.73 9.44 -9.02
CA LEU A 140 13.45 8.82 -8.64
C LEU A 140 13.64 7.44 -8.00
N ASP A 141 14.75 6.78 -8.26
CA ASP A 141 15.15 5.55 -7.58
C ASP A 141 15.25 5.75 -6.06
N TYR A 142 15.83 6.85 -5.60
CA TYR A 142 15.88 7.17 -4.16
C TYR A 142 14.51 7.49 -3.58
N TYR A 143 13.62 8.11 -4.36
CA TYR A 143 12.24 8.32 -3.95
C TYR A 143 11.48 6.99 -3.80
N TYR A 144 11.68 6.05 -4.73
CA TYR A 144 11.10 4.70 -4.63
C TYR A 144 11.72 3.86 -3.50
N ASP A 145 13.01 3.99 -3.23
CA ASP A 145 13.64 3.37 -2.05
C ASP A 145 13.02 3.90 -0.74
N LEU A 146 12.78 5.22 -0.65
CA LEU A 146 12.07 5.82 0.48
C LEU A 146 10.67 5.21 0.64
N PHE A 147 9.92 5.08 -0.46
CA PHE A 147 8.61 4.44 -0.45
C PHE A 147 8.68 2.97 -0.05
N THR A 148 9.75 2.26 -0.41
CA THR A 148 9.98 0.87 0.00
C THR A 148 10.11 0.77 1.52
N VAL A 149 10.92 1.65 2.13
CA VAL A 149 11.07 1.71 3.59
C VAL A 149 9.75 2.09 4.26
N LEU A 150 9.03 3.08 3.72
CA LEU A 150 7.74 3.50 4.27
C LEU A 150 6.69 2.39 4.21
N ASN A 151 6.62 1.64 3.10
CA ASN A 151 5.72 0.50 2.97
C ASN A 151 6.07 -0.63 3.96
N TYR A 152 7.36 -0.88 4.19
CA TYR A 152 7.80 -1.85 5.18
C TYR A 152 7.40 -1.43 6.61
N LEU A 153 7.58 -0.17 6.98
CA LEU A 153 7.13 0.38 8.26
C LEU A 153 5.60 0.32 8.39
N ASN A 154 4.86 0.63 7.32
CA ASN A 154 3.42 0.51 7.27
C ASN A 154 2.97 -0.95 7.49
N PHE A 155 3.67 -1.92 6.90
CA PHE A 155 3.38 -3.33 7.12
C PHE A 155 3.60 -3.75 8.57
N ILE A 156 4.69 -3.32 9.22
CA ILE A 156 4.92 -3.58 10.65
C ILE A 156 3.80 -2.96 11.49
N PHE A 157 3.45 -1.71 11.23
CA PHE A 157 2.34 -1.04 11.91
C PHE A 157 1.02 -1.79 11.73
N PHE A 158 0.74 -2.25 10.51
CA PHE A 158 -0.43 -3.07 10.20
C PHE A 158 -0.44 -4.38 10.99
N LEU A 159 0.69 -5.08 11.13
CA LEU A 159 0.78 -6.30 11.94
C LEU A 159 0.49 -6.04 13.42
N VAL A 160 1.02 -4.93 13.96
CA VAL A 160 0.75 -4.52 15.35
C VAL A 160 -0.74 -4.27 15.53
N VAL A 161 -1.36 -3.44 14.69
CA VAL A 161 -2.80 -3.13 14.77
C VAL A 161 -3.64 -4.40 14.59
N SER A 162 -3.31 -5.24 13.61
CA SER A 162 -4.03 -6.48 13.34
C SER A 162 -4.00 -7.46 14.50
N LYS A 163 -2.90 -7.49 15.28
CA LYS A 163 -2.78 -8.34 16.47
C LYS A 163 -3.73 -7.91 17.59
N TYR A 164 -3.98 -6.61 17.72
CA TYR A 164 -4.88 -6.06 18.76
C TYR A 164 -6.33 -5.91 18.29
N TYR A 165 -6.62 -6.14 17.01
CA TYR A 165 -7.96 -6.00 16.47
C TYR A 165 -8.82 -7.22 16.78
N VAL A 166 -10.00 -6.99 17.36
CA VAL A 166 -11.02 -8.02 17.63
C VAL A 166 -12.15 -7.88 16.61
N TYR A 167 -12.51 -8.97 15.95
CA TYR A 167 -13.59 -8.96 14.97
C TYR A 167 -14.96 -8.81 15.63
N LYS A 168 -15.87 -8.08 14.97
CA LYS A 168 -17.26 -7.89 15.44
C LYS A 168 -18.01 -9.21 15.67
N ALA A 169 -17.77 -10.22 14.83
CA ALA A 169 -18.39 -11.54 14.97
C ALA A 169 -17.95 -12.25 16.28
N GLU A 170 -16.65 -12.24 16.58
CA GLU A 170 -16.11 -12.84 17.80
C GLU A 170 -16.63 -12.13 19.06
N LEU A 171 -16.75 -10.81 19.01
CA LEU A 171 -17.34 -10.01 20.08
C LEU A 171 -18.82 -10.36 20.28
N SER A 172 -19.60 -10.46 19.19
CA SER A 172 -21.03 -10.80 19.27
C SER A 172 -21.27 -12.19 19.85
N ASP A 173 -20.46 -13.18 19.51
CA ASP A 173 -20.58 -14.54 20.05
C ASP A 173 -20.20 -14.56 21.54
N SER A 174 -19.16 -13.82 21.94
CA SER A 174 -18.76 -13.70 23.35
C SER A 174 -19.85 -13.04 24.21
N ILE A 175 -20.50 -11.99 23.70
CA ILE A 175 -21.62 -11.34 24.40
C ILE A 175 -22.79 -12.32 24.56
N LYS A 176 -23.17 -13.06 23.51
CA LYS A 176 -24.26 -14.04 23.58
C LYS A 176 -23.99 -15.12 24.65
N LEU A 177 -22.78 -15.68 24.67
CA LEU A 177 -22.39 -16.68 25.66
C LEU A 177 -22.47 -16.14 27.09
N LEU A 178 -22.00 -14.90 27.31
CA LEU A 178 -22.12 -14.25 28.62
C LEU A 178 -23.58 -14.03 29.01
N THR A 179 -24.44 -13.58 28.09
CA THR A 179 -25.88 -13.40 28.37
C THR A 179 -26.56 -14.71 28.73
N GLU A 180 -26.26 -15.80 28.02
CA GLU A 180 -26.79 -17.14 28.33
C GLU A 180 -26.33 -17.64 29.71
N GLU A 181 -25.10 -17.32 30.13
CA GLU A 181 -24.58 -17.68 31.45
C GLU A 181 -25.25 -16.89 32.58
N PHE A 182 -25.57 -15.60 32.37
CA PHE A 182 -26.28 -14.78 33.36
C PHE A 182 -27.81 -15.00 33.42
N GLU A 183 -28.44 -15.45 32.34
CA GLU A 183 -29.87 -15.79 32.31
C GLU A 183 -30.17 -17.23 32.76
N GLY A 184 -29.14 -18.08 32.86
CA GLY A 184 -29.22 -19.48 33.28
C GLY A 184 -29.09 -19.73 34.79
N GLU A 185 -28.82 -18.69 35.59
CA GLU A 185 -28.81 -18.70 37.08
C GLU A 185 -30.08 -18.06 37.65
#